data_AF-A0A173WJZ6-F1
#
_entry.id   AF-A0A173WJZ6-F1
#
_cell.length_a   1.000
_cell.length_b   1.000
_cell.length_c   1.000
_cell.angle_alpha   90.00
_cell.angle_beta   90.00
_cell.angle_gamma   90.00
#
_symmetry.space_group_name_H-M   'P 1'
#
loop_
_entity.id
_entity.type
_entity.pdbx_description
1 polymer ?
#
loop_
_entity_poly.entity_id
_entity_poly.type
_entity_poly.pdbx_seq_one_letter_code
_entity_poly.pdbx_strand_id
1 'polypeptide(L)'
;MRTIYGENQSGAVRLYLFYLKLRRRNRRKCEKVKEILMQTYTIVLPALLGYIVWLLKNQKKDRDANSKGTMLLLRTQLIEYHAKYMQLGDIPSYAYQNFCEMYDAYHALGGNGMVTKMKQEIEELHIKRKGE
;
A
#
# COMPACT_ATOMS: atom_id res chain seq x y z
N MET A 1 78.86 -22.09 18.47
CA MET A 1 77.98 -21.70 17.33
C MET A 1 76.62 -22.41 17.28
N ARG A 2 76.24 -23.21 18.30
CA ARG A 2 74.97 -23.96 18.32
C ARG A 2 73.90 -23.34 19.24
N THR A 3 74.28 -22.37 20.07
CA THR A 3 73.41 -21.72 21.08
C THR A 3 72.59 -20.57 20.52
N ILE A 4 73.13 -19.77 19.57
CA ILE A 4 72.43 -18.63 18.97
C ILE A 4 71.26 -19.08 18.06
N TYR A 5 71.37 -20.25 17.43
CA TYR A 5 70.29 -20.80 16.58
C TYR A 5 69.07 -21.30 17.40
N GLY A 6 69.28 -21.77 18.64
CA GLY A 6 68.21 -22.29 19.50
C GLY A 6 67.33 -21.21 20.15
N GLU A 7 67.93 -20.08 20.56
CA GLU A 7 67.16 -18.94 21.11
C GLU A 7 66.32 -18.23 20.04
N ASN A 8 66.85 -18.08 18.83
CA ASN A 8 66.15 -17.40 17.73
C ASN A 8 64.92 -18.20 17.25
N GLN A 9 65.00 -19.54 17.28
CA GLN A 9 63.87 -20.43 16.99
C GLN A 9 62.75 -20.30 18.05
N SER A 10 63.11 -20.07 19.32
CA SER A 10 62.16 -19.84 20.43
C SER A 10 61.43 -18.49 20.31
N GLY A 11 62.15 -17.43 19.90
CA GLY A 11 61.56 -16.11 19.64
C GLY A 11 60.56 -16.12 18.48
N ALA A 12 60.90 -16.75 17.36
CA ALA A 12 60.01 -16.87 16.20
C ALA A 12 58.74 -17.67 16.51
N VAL A 13 58.86 -18.76 17.28
CA VAL A 13 57.71 -19.56 17.73
C VAL A 13 56.81 -18.75 18.66
N ARG A 14 57.37 -17.97 19.59
CA ARG A 14 56.59 -17.07 20.45
C ARG A 14 55.85 -16.00 19.63
N LEU A 15 56.51 -15.41 18.63
CA LEU A 15 55.90 -14.42 17.75
C LEU A 15 54.77 -15.03 16.91
N TYR A 16 54.97 -16.23 16.38
CA TYR A 16 53.96 -16.97 15.62
C TYR A 16 52.75 -17.35 16.48
N LEU A 17 52.98 -17.85 17.70
CA LEU A 17 51.92 -18.14 18.67
C LEU A 17 51.16 -16.86 19.07
N PHE A 18 51.87 -15.74 19.23
CA PHE A 18 51.26 -14.44 19.52
C PHE A 18 50.38 -13.96 18.36
N TYR A 19 50.87 -14.03 17.12
CA TYR A 19 50.10 -13.72 15.92
C TYR A 19 48.85 -14.60 15.80
N LEU A 20 48.98 -15.92 16.01
CA LEU A 20 47.83 -16.84 16.03
C LEU A 20 46.83 -16.48 17.13
N LYS A 21 47.28 -16.07 18.31
CA LYS A 21 46.42 -15.64 19.43
C LYS A 21 45.65 -14.36 19.09
N LEU A 22 46.30 -13.39 18.45
CA LEU A 22 45.66 -12.17 17.93
C LEU A 22 44.64 -12.51 16.84
N ARG A 23 45.00 -13.36 15.89
CA ARG A 23 44.09 -13.82 14.83
C ARG A 23 42.86 -14.53 15.39
N ARG A 24 43.03 -15.40 16.40
CA ARG A 24 41.90 -16.05 17.11
C ARG A 24 41.03 -15.05 17.88
N ARG A 25 41.64 -14.04 18.51
CA ARG A 25 40.89 -12.99 19.24
C ARG A 25 40.06 -12.14 18.28
N ASN A 26 40.62 -11.72 17.15
CA ASN A 26 39.88 -10.98 16.11
C ASN A 26 38.77 -11.83 15.47
N ARG A 27 39.01 -13.13 15.22
CA ARG A 27 37.96 -14.04 14.74
C ARG A 27 36.78 -14.10 15.71
N ARG A 28 37.04 -14.26 17.02
CA ARG A 28 35.98 -14.27 18.05
C ARG A 28 35.22 -12.94 18.14
N LYS A 29 35.89 -11.80 17.97
CA LYS A 29 35.21 -10.49 17.92
C LYS A 29 34.27 -10.40 16.70
N CYS A 30 34.72 -10.84 15.53
CA CYS A 30 33.91 -10.83 14.31
C CYS A 30 32.67 -11.73 14.45
N GLU A 31 32.82 -12.94 15.02
CA GLU A 31 31.68 -13.82 15.30
C GLU A 31 30.66 -13.18 16.26
N LYS A 32 31.13 -12.56 17.36
CA LYS A 32 30.23 -11.84 18.29
C LYS A 32 29.49 -10.68 17.62
N VAL A 33 30.17 -9.91 16.76
CA VAL A 33 29.54 -8.81 16.03
C VAL A 33 28.48 -9.34 15.05
N LYS A 34 28.78 -10.42 14.33
CA LYS A 34 27.82 -11.08 13.45
C LYS A 34 26.60 -11.58 14.22
N GLU A 35 26.82 -12.21 15.38
CA GLU A 35 25.73 -12.74 16.21
C GLU A 35 24.77 -11.64 16.68
N ILE A 36 25.30 -10.51 17.16
CA ILE A 36 24.50 -9.34 17.57
C ILE A 36 23.73 -8.77 16.37
N LEU A 37 24.38 -8.66 15.20
CA LEU A 37 23.72 -8.19 13.98
C LEU A 37 22.58 -9.11 13.54
N MET A 38 22.79 -10.43 13.57
CA MET A 38 21.76 -11.39 13.20
C MET A 38 20.59 -11.38 14.18
N GLN A 39 20.84 -11.29 15.49
CA GLN A 39 19.80 -11.22 16.51
C GLN A 39 18.95 -9.96 16.42
N THR A 40 19.59 -8.80 16.21
CA THR A 40 18.85 -7.55 16.02
C THR A 40 18.03 -7.59 14.73
N TYR A 41 18.59 -8.13 13.64
CA TYR A 41 17.87 -8.28 12.38
C TYR A 41 16.65 -9.20 12.49
N THR A 42 16.77 -10.35 13.18
CA THR A 42 15.64 -11.29 13.33
C THR A 42 14.48 -10.73 14.15
N ILE A 43 14.72 -9.76 15.03
CA ILE A 43 13.68 -9.11 15.84
C ILE A 43 13.13 -7.87 15.13
N VAL A 44 14.01 -7.04 14.58
CA VAL A 44 13.63 -5.76 13.94
C VAL A 44 12.89 -6.02 12.63
N LEU A 45 13.30 -7.00 11.83
CA LEU A 45 12.67 -7.26 10.53
C LEU A 45 11.18 -7.62 10.66
N PRO A 46 10.75 -8.59 11.49
CA PRO A 46 9.33 -8.90 11.65
C PRO A 46 8.52 -7.75 12.24
N ALA A 47 9.10 -6.98 13.16
CA ALA A 47 8.42 -5.82 13.75
C ALA A 47 8.15 -4.74 12.69
N LEU A 48 9.14 -4.42 11.85
CA LEU A 48 9.00 -3.48 10.74
C LEU A 48 8.00 -3.98 9.70
N LEU A 49 8.10 -5.24 9.28
CA LEU A 49 7.15 -5.84 8.34
C LEU A 49 5.73 -5.85 8.90
N GLY A 50 5.55 -6.19 10.18
CA GLY A 50 4.26 -6.16 10.85
C GLY A 50 3.66 -4.75 10.89
N TYR A 51 4.48 -3.73 11.17
CA TYR A 51 4.06 -2.34 11.13
C TYR A 51 3.64 -1.88 9.73
N ILE A 52 4.42 -2.23 8.69
CA ILE A 52 4.07 -1.92 7.29
C ILE A 52 2.75 -2.59 6.90
N VAL A 53 2.57 -3.87 7.22
CA VAL A 53 1.33 -4.61 6.92
C VAL A 53 0.13 -3.99 7.66
N TRP A 54 0.31 -3.62 8.93
CA TRP A 54 -0.72 -2.93 9.70
C TRP A 54 -1.10 -1.59 9.06
N LEU A 55 -0.11 -0.78 8.65
CA LEU A 55 -0.33 0.50 8.00
C LEU A 55 -1.06 0.36 6.65
N LEU A 56 -0.66 -0.60 5.82
CA LEU A 56 -1.34 -0.90 4.55
C LEU A 56 -2.79 -1.34 4.77
N LYS A 57 -3.04 -2.17 5.80
CA LYS A 57 -4.39 -2.62 6.13
C LYS A 57 -5.27 -1.46 6.60
N ASN A 58 -4.73 -0.54 7.40
CA ASN A 58 -5.47 0.63 7.87
C ASN A 58 -5.82 1.58 6.71
N GLN A 59 -4.87 1.84 5.80
CA GLN A 59 -5.13 2.64 4.60
C GLN A 59 -6.18 2.02 3.66
N LYS A 60 -6.27 0.69 3.59
CA LYS A 60 -7.31 0.02 2.78
C LYS A 60 -8.70 0.22 3.40
N LYS A 61 -8.81 0.14 4.73
CA LYS A 61 -10.06 0.33 5.47
C LYS A 61 -10.60 1.76 5.32
N ASP A 62 -9.73 2.76 5.43
CA ASP A 62 -10.13 4.16 5.29
C ASP A 62 -10.55 4.49 3.85
N ARG A 63 -9.87 3.91 2.86
CA ARG A 63 -10.26 4.03 1.44
C ARG A 63 -11.62 3.39 1.16
N ASP A 64 -11.91 2.25 1.78
CA ASP A 64 -13.19 1.54 1.62
C ASP A 64 -14.36 2.30 2.29
N ALA A 65 -14.12 2.91 3.44
CA ALA A 65 -15.12 3.78 4.07
C ALA A 65 -15.38 5.04 3.23
N ASN A 66 -14.32 5.66 2.69
CA ASN A 66 -14.43 6.85 1.87
C ASN A 66 -15.12 6.59 0.52
N SER A 67 -14.82 5.44 -0.13
CA SER A 67 -15.50 5.03 -1.37
C SER A 67 -17.00 4.80 -1.12
N LYS A 68 -17.36 4.15 0.00
CA LYS A 68 -18.75 3.91 0.38
C LYS A 68 -19.51 5.21 0.72
N GLY A 69 -18.87 6.13 1.45
CA GLY A 69 -19.44 7.45 1.74
C GLY A 69 -19.70 8.25 0.45
N THR A 70 -18.70 8.30 -0.43
CA THR A 70 -18.82 8.97 -1.74
C THR A 70 -19.93 8.34 -2.60
N MET A 71 -20.04 7.01 -2.60
CA MET A 71 -21.09 6.29 -3.32
C MET A 71 -22.50 6.69 -2.83
N LEU A 72 -22.70 6.80 -1.51
CA LEU A 72 -23.99 7.20 -0.95
C LEU A 72 -24.34 8.64 -1.27
N LEU A 73 -23.36 9.56 -1.22
CA LEU A 73 -23.57 10.96 -1.62
C LEU A 73 -23.93 11.06 -3.11
N LEU A 74 -23.20 10.36 -3.98
CA LEU A 74 -23.53 10.30 -5.41
C LEU A 74 -24.92 9.72 -5.65
N ARG A 75 -25.33 8.70 -4.88
CA ARG A 75 -26.69 8.15 -4.98
C ARG A 75 -27.76 9.20 -4.67
N THR A 76 -27.61 9.93 -3.56
CA THR A 76 -28.56 10.98 -3.17
C THR A 76 -28.61 12.05 -4.26
N GLN A 77 -27.45 12.48 -4.76
CA GLN A 77 -27.38 13.48 -5.83
C GLN A 77 -28.08 13.00 -7.11
N LEU A 78 -27.86 11.75 -7.54
CA LEU A 78 -28.53 11.17 -8.71
C LEU A 78 -30.05 11.09 -8.52
N ILE A 79 -30.53 10.75 -7.33
CA ILE A 79 -31.98 10.72 -7.02
C ILE A 79 -32.58 12.13 -7.10
N GLU A 80 -31.93 13.13 -6.50
CA GLU A 80 -32.39 14.52 -6.54
C GLU A 80 -32.37 15.08 -7.97
N TYR A 81 -31.30 14.79 -8.72
CA TYR A 81 -31.18 15.19 -10.12
C TYR A 81 -32.30 14.57 -10.96
N HIS A 82 -32.53 13.27 -10.79
CA HIS A 82 -33.60 12.54 -11.44
C HIS A 82 -34.96 13.17 -11.14
N ALA A 83 -35.29 13.36 -9.86
CA ALA A 83 -36.56 13.96 -9.44
C ALA A 83 -36.78 15.35 -10.06
N LYS A 84 -35.72 16.19 -10.11
CA LYS A 84 -35.78 17.52 -10.71
C LYS A 84 -36.17 17.48 -12.20
N TYR A 85 -35.47 16.68 -13.00
CA TYR A 85 -35.72 16.66 -14.45
C TYR A 85 -36.96 15.84 -14.84
N MET A 86 -37.34 14.83 -14.05
CA MET A 86 -38.62 14.16 -14.21
C MET A 86 -39.80 15.09 -13.95
N GLN A 87 -39.69 16.00 -12.97
CA GLN A 87 -40.71 17.04 -12.74
C GLN A 87 -40.78 18.06 -13.88
N LEU A 88 -39.63 18.42 -14.45
CA LEU A 88 -39.57 19.37 -15.58
C LEU A 88 -40.04 18.73 -16.90
N GLY A 89 -39.98 17.40 -17.01
CA GLY A 89 -40.35 16.66 -18.23
C GLY A 89 -39.35 16.81 -19.38
N ASP A 90 -38.28 17.57 -19.19
CA ASP A 90 -37.22 17.79 -20.17
C ASP A 90 -35.85 17.81 -19.47
N ILE A 91 -34.84 17.27 -20.14
CA ILE A 91 -33.45 17.32 -19.71
C ILE A 91 -32.56 17.85 -20.85
N PRO A 92 -31.81 18.95 -20.62
CA PRO A 92 -30.86 19.46 -21.59
C PRO A 92 -29.65 18.54 -21.72
N SER A 93 -29.02 18.52 -22.90
CA SER A 93 -27.93 17.59 -23.23
C SER A 93 -26.77 17.61 -22.24
N TYR A 94 -26.41 18.79 -21.71
CA TYR A 94 -25.35 18.90 -20.70
C TYR A 94 -25.74 18.22 -19.38
N ALA A 95 -27.00 18.34 -18.97
CA ALA A 95 -27.49 17.74 -17.73
C ALA A 95 -27.62 16.22 -17.87
N TYR A 96 -28.00 15.75 -19.06
CA TYR A 96 -28.00 14.33 -19.40
C TYR A 96 -26.59 13.74 -19.34
N GLN A 97 -25.61 14.39 -19.98
CA GLN A 97 -24.22 13.94 -19.96
C GLN A 97 -23.66 13.90 -18.54
N ASN A 98 -23.90 14.95 -17.75
CA ASN A 98 -23.49 14.97 -16.34
C ASN A 98 -24.14 13.84 -15.53
N PHE A 99 -25.42 13.52 -15.78
CA PHE A 99 -26.09 12.40 -15.13
C PHE A 99 -25.44 11.06 -15.50
N CYS A 100 -25.08 10.86 -16.77
CA CYS A 100 -24.36 9.66 -17.23
C CYS A 100 -22.98 9.52 -16.57
N GLU A 101 -22.18 10.59 -16.55
CA GLU A 101 -20.86 10.58 -15.91
C GLU A 101 -20.96 10.28 -14.41
N MET A 102 -21.95 10.89 -13.73
CA MET A 102 -22.22 10.59 -12.33
C MET A 102 -22.69 9.16 -12.10
N TYR A 103 -23.55 8.62 -12.98
CA TYR A 103 -24.00 7.23 -12.93
C TYR A 103 -22.83 6.26 -13.10
N ASP A 104 -21.95 6.51 -14.07
CA ASP A 104 -20.80 5.64 -14.34
C ASP A 104 -19.85 5.62 -13.13
N ALA A 105 -19.59 6.78 -12.52
CA ALA A 105 -18.83 6.88 -11.27
C ALA A 105 -19.51 6.14 -10.11
N TYR A 106 -20.83 6.29 -9.95
CA TYR A 106 -21.62 5.57 -8.94
C TYR A 106 -21.57 4.05 -9.14
N HIS A 107 -21.69 3.58 -10.38
CA HIS A 107 -21.65 2.17 -10.71
C HIS A 107 -20.27 1.57 -10.47
N ALA A 108 -19.20 2.30 -10.82
CA ALA A 108 -17.82 1.91 -10.54
C ALA A 108 -17.53 1.77 -9.02
N LEU A 109 -18.24 2.51 -8.18
CA LEU A 109 -18.15 2.41 -6.71
C LEU A 109 -18.98 1.25 -6.12
N GLY A 110 -19.63 0.41 -6.93
CA GLY A 110 -20.47 -0.71 -6.47
C GLY A 110 -21.94 -0.35 -6.27
N GLY A 111 -22.42 0.67 -7.00
CA GLY A 111 -23.82 1.11 -6.99
C GLY A 111 -24.83 0.02 -7.35
N ASN A 112 -26.07 0.20 -6.89
CA ASN A 112 -27.14 -0.79 -7.08
C ASN A 112 -28.00 -0.52 -8.35
N GLY A 113 -28.79 -1.52 -8.75
CA GLY A 113 -29.62 -1.46 -9.96
C GLY A 113 -30.80 -0.48 -9.93
N MET A 114 -31.06 0.20 -8.80
CA MET A 114 -32.12 1.22 -8.73
C MET A 114 -31.77 2.44 -9.59
N VAL A 115 -30.51 2.90 -9.51
CA VAL A 115 -30.05 4.08 -10.27
C VAL A 115 -29.96 3.78 -11.76
N THR A 116 -29.73 2.52 -12.14
CA THR A 116 -29.77 2.07 -13.54
C THR A 116 -31.14 2.30 -14.18
N LYS A 117 -32.23 2.07 -13.45
CA LYS A 117 -33.59 2.37 -13.94
C LYS A 117 -33.81 3.87 -14.11
N MET A 118 -33.36 4.68 -13.14
CA MET A 118 -33.42 6.15 -13.25
C MET A 118 -32.64 6.68 -14.45
N LYS A 119 -31.52 6.06 -14.81
CA LYS A 119 -30.79 6.40 -16.04
C LYS A 119 -31.63 6.16 -17.29
N GLN A 120 -32.33 5.02 -17.36
CA GLN A 120 -33.22 4.70 -18.48
C GLN A 120 -34.36 5.71 -18.60
N GLU A 121 -35.00 6.07 -17.49
CA GLU A 121 -36.07 7.09 -17.45
C GLU A 121 -35.56 8.45 -17.96
N ILE A 122 -34.36 8.87 -17.54
CA ILE A 122 -33.71 10.10 -18.00
C ILE A 122 -33.31 10.04 -19.49
N GLU A 123 -32.86 8.88 -19.97
CA GLU A 123 -32.53 8.65 -21.38
C GLU A 123 -33.78 8.74 -22.27
N GLU A 124 -34.89 8.16 -21.84
CA GLU A 124 -36.18 8.26 -22.54
C GLU A 124 -36.67 9.71 -22.63
N LEU A 125 -36.56 10.50 -21.55
CA LEU A 125 -36.87 11.93 -21.56
C LEU A 125 -36.00 12.70 -22.56
N HIS A 126 -34.69 12.40 -22.58
CA HIS A 126 -33.76 13.08 -23.48
C HIS A 126 -34.05 12.76 -24.96
N ILE A 127 -34.45 11.52 -25.26
CA ILE A 127 -34.83 11.10 -26.62
C ILE A 127 -36.12 11.78 -27.07
N LYS A 128 -37.15 11.86 -26.21
CA LYS A 128 -38.41 12.56 -26.53
C LYS A 128 -38.17 14.01 -26.96
N ARG A 129 -37.31 14.72 -26.24
CA ARG A 129 -36.91 16.09 -26.57
C ARG A 129 -36.20 16.22 -27.93
N LYS A 130 -35.41 15.22 -28.36
CA LYS A 130 -34.73 15.24 -29.67
C LYS A 130 -35.65 14.93 -30.85
N GLY A 131 -36.81 14.34 -30.60
CA GLY A 131 -37.79 13.96 -31.62
C GLY A 131 -38.82 15.05 -31.93
N GLU A 132 -38.90 16.10 -31.11
CA GLU A 132 -39.67 17.34 -31.35
C GLU A 132 -38.78 18.42 -32.00
#